data_AF-A0A2N1PEQ9-F1
#
_entry.id   AF-A0A2N1PEQ9-F1
#
_cell.length_a   1.000
_cell.length_b   1.000
_cell.length_c   1.000
_cell.angle_alpha   90.00
_cell.angle_beta   90.00
_cell.angle_gamma   90.00
#
_symmetry.space_group_name_H-M   'P 1'
#
loop_
_entity.id
_entity.type
_entity.pdbx_description
1 polymer ?
#
loop_
_entity_poly.entity_id
_entity_poly.type
_entity_poly.pdbx_seq_one_letter_code
_entity_poly.pdbx_strand_id
1 'polypeptide(L)'
;MKRFLYELKQPFIKSDLIRFVIEGLLGSLVFGAFIGALDFYLTVYFQSILSIFTFLIYYYFISNRLYRSFNQYHILYSMLAVVFLLFGVYMMGLVGQIFYLQVITGNLTQFARFLNPLLYFDFIWRWSFDFGVIFFNIIYILLYIWICRTIYMQMKR
;
A
#
# COMPACT_ATOMS: atom_id res chain seq x y z
N MET A 1 -20.38 -17.87 -2.37
CA MET A 1 -19.94 -17.97 -3.78
C MET A 1 -20.98 -17.44 -4.78
N LYS A 2 -22.24 -17.90 -4.77
CA LYS A 2 -23.31 -17.41 -5.68
C LYS A 2 -23.53 -15.89 -5.66
N ARG A 3 -23.45 -15.25 -4.48
CA ARG A 3 -23.62 -13.80 -4.30
C ARG A 3 -22.47 -12.97 -4.91
N PHE A 4 -21.23 -13.46 -4.81
CA PHE A 4 -20.04 -12.79 -5.37
C PHE A 4 -20.04 -12.81 -6.90
N LEU A 5 -20.44 -13.94 -7.50
CA LEU A 5 -20.60 -14.06 -8.95
C LEU A 5 -21.72 -13.15 -9.49
N TYR A 6 -22.72 -12.84 -8.67
CA TYR A 6 -23.78 -11.90 -9.02
C TYR A 6 -23.28 -10.44 -8.96
N GLU A 7 -22.54 -10.08 -7.91
CA GLU A 7 -21.92 -8.75 -7.76
C GLU A 7 -20.89 -8.46 -8.87
N LEU A 8 -20.17 -9.47 -9.37
CA LEU A 8 -19.28 -9.35 -10.53
C LEU A 8 -19.99 -9.10 -11.87
N LYS A 9 -21.27 -9.49 -11.98
CA LYS A 9 -22.08 -9.35 -13.20
C LYS A 9 -22.84 -8.02 -13.25
N GLN A 10 -22.73 -7.19 -12.22
CA GLN A 10 -23.39 -5.89 -12.22
C GLN A 10 -22.77 -4.99 -13.30
N PRO A 11 -23.59 -4.15 -13.97
CA PRO A 11 -23.06 -3.20 -14.94
C PRO A 11 -22.15 -2.20 -14.23
N PHE A 12 -20.97 -1.93 -14.80
CA PHE A 12 -20.04 -0.93 -14.29
C PHE A 12 -20.01 0.27 -15.23
N ILE A 13 -19.87 1.46 -14.65
CA ILE A 13 -19.73 2.70 -15.40
C ILE A 13 -18.27 2.89 -15.78
N LYS A 14 -17.97 2.86 -17.08
CA LYS A 14 -16.58 2.95 -17.59
C LYS A 14 -15.88 4.26 -17.22
N SER A 15 -16.61 5.38 -17.18
CA SER A 15 -16.04 6.69 -16.80
C SER A 15 -15.56 6.70 -15.35
N ASP A 16 -16.35 6.11 -14.45
CA ASP A 16 -16.02 6.00 -13.03
C ASP A 16 -14.80 5.09 -12.84
N LEU A 17 -14.73 3.98 -13.58
CA LEU A 17 -13.57 3.09 -13.56
C LEU A 17 -12.28 3.77 -14.01
N ILE A 18 -12.31 4.53 -15.11
CA ILE A 18 -11.13 5.26 -15.59
C ILE A 18 -10.68 6.26 -14.54
N ARG A 19 -11.62 7.04 -13.98
CA ARG A 19 -11.33 8.00 -12.92
C ARG A 19 -10.75 7.33 -11.69
N PHE A 20 -11.35 6.22 -11.25
CA PHE A 20 -10.89 5.42 -10.12
C PHE A 20 -9.45 4.92 -10.32
N VAL A 21 -9.15 4.40 -11.51
CA VAL A 21 -7.82 3.90 -11.86
C VAL A 21 -6.79 5.03 -11.87
N ILE A 22 -7.11 6.18 -12.46
CA ILE A 22 -6.22 7.34 -12.51
C ILE A 22 -5.98 7.89 -11.10
N GLU A 23 -7.03 8.09 -10.31
CA GLU A 23 -6.91 8.60 -8.94
C GLU A 23 -6.15 7.61 -8.04
N GLY A 24 -6.38 6.31 -8.22
CA GLY A 24 -5.66 5.25 -7.53
C GLY A 24 -4.18 5.20 -7.88
N LEU A 25 -3.83 5.22 -9.17
CA LEU A 25 -2.44 5.26 -9.65
C LEU A 25 -1.72 6.52 -9.18
N LEU A 26 -2.30 7.69 -9.37
CA LEU A 26 -1.69 8.95 -8.95
C LEU A 26 -1.56 9.03 -7.43
N GLY A 27 -2.60 8.61 -6.69
CA GLY A 27 -2.57 8.57 -5.24
C GLY A 27 -1.48 7.63 -4.72
N SER A 28 -1.42 6.42 -5.24
CA SER A 28 -0.42 5.43 -4.83
C SER A 28 1.01 5.81 -5.22
N LEU A 29 1.22 6.35 -6.42
CA LEU A 29 2.54 6.76 -6.88
C LEU A 29 3.01 8.04 -6.19
N VAL A 30 2.25 9.14 -6.30
CA VAL A 30 2.68 10.46 -5.81
C VAL A 30 2.62 10.50 -4.28
N PHE A 31 1.51 10.09 -3.68
CA PHE A 31 1.38 10.14 -2.23
C PHE A 31 2.19 9.03 -1.56
N GLY A 32 2.29 7.84 -2.17
CA GLY A 32 3.19 6.79 -1.68
C GLY A 32 4.65 7.24 -1.70
N ALA A 33 5.10 7.87 -2.78
CA ALA A 33 6.45 8.44 -2.86
C ALA A 33 6.69 9.54 -1.81
N PHE A 34 5.74 10.47 -1.65
CA PHE A 34 5.84 11.54 -0.66
C PHE A 34 5.93 10.99 0.77
N ILE A 35 5.05 10.05 1.11
CA ILE A 35 5.07 9.41 2.42
C ILE A 35 6.36 8.59 2.59
N GLY A 36 6.88 7.94 1.55
CA GLY A 36 8.15 7.20 1.62
C GLY A 36 9.34 8.11 1.93
N ALA A 37 9.38 9.31 1.33
CA ALA A 37 10.39 10.31 1.64
C ALA A 37 10.27 10.81 3.09
N LEU A 38 9.03 11.06 3.55
CA LEU A 38 8.75 11.47 4.92
C LEU A 38 9.12 10.38 5.93
N ASP A 39 8.79 9.12 5.63
CA ASP A 39 9.10 7.95 6.45
C ASP A 39 10.60 7.75 6.59
N PHE A 40 11.36 7.88 5.50
CA PHE A 40 12.82 7.87 5.54
C PHE A 40 13.36 8.97 6.44
N TYR A 41 12.88 10.21 6.29
CA TYR A 41 13.30 11.33 7.13
C TYR A 41 13.02 11.04 8.61
N LEU A 42 11.80 10.60 8.95
CA LEU A 42 11.45 10.27 10.33
C LEU A 42 12.30 9.12 10.89
N THR A 43 12.57 8.10 10.09
CA THR A 43 13.36 6.94 10.53
C THR A 43 14.82 7.32 10.80
N VAL A 44 15.43 8.12 9.93
CA VAL A 44 16.83 8.56 10.10
C VAL A 44 16.99 9.48 11.32
N TYR A 45 16.05 10.41 11.54
CA TYR A 45 16.18 11.40 12.62
C TYR A 45 15.66 10.92 13.98
N PHE A 46 14.59 10.11 14.01
CA PHE A 46 13.90 9.73 15.26
C PHE A 46 14.03 8.25 15.62
N GLN A 47 14.72 7.42 14.82
CA GLN A 47 14.89 5.97 15.05
C GLN A 47 13.57 5.23 15.36
N SER A 48 12.48 5.64 14.72
CA SER A 48 11.19 5.66 15.41
C SER A 48 10.15 4.65 14.96
N ILE A 49 9.32 4.27 15.92
CA ILE A 49 7.97 3.69 15.79
C ILE A 49 7.00 4.52 14.94
N LEU A 50 7.39 5.75 14.57
CA LEU A 50 6.60 6.68 13.75
C LEU A 50 6.27 6.15 12.34
N SER A 51 6.98 5.14 11.83
CA SER A 51 6.69 4.52 10.53
C SER A 51 5.33 3.81 10.47
N ILE A 52 4.78 3.41 11.61
CA ILE A 52 3.39 2.91 11.67
C ILE A 52 2.40 4.05 11.37
N PHE A 53 2.70 5.28 11.82
CA PHE A 53 1.81 6.42 11.60
C PHE A 53 1.87 6.91 10.15
N THR A 54 3.03 6.90 9.51
CA THR A 54 3.16 7.25 8.08
C THR A 54 2.31 6.33 7.21
N PHE A 55 2.34 5.02 7.51
CA PHE A 55 1.48 4.05 6.86
C PHE A 55 -0.02 4.27 7.13
N LEU A 56 -0.42 4.58 8.37
CA LEU A 56 -1.81 4.89 8.70
C LEU A 56 -2.31 6.15 7.98
N ILE A 57 -1.48 7.19 7.88
CA ILE A 57 -1.78 8.42 7.13
C ILE A 57 -1.97 8.09 5.65
N TYR A 58 -1.07 7.30 5.07
CA TYR A 58 -1.17 6.83 3.69
C TYR A 58 -2.48 6.07 3.44
N TYR A 59 -2.80 5.12 4.31
CA TYR A 59 -4.03 4.34 4.26
C TYR A 59 -5.29 5.23 4.30
N TYR A 60 -5.36 6.15 5.26
CA TYR A 60 -6.52 7.03 5.40
C TYR A 60 -6.72 7.91 4.16
N PHE A 61 -5.63 8.45 3.61
CA PHE A 61 -5.66 9.27 2.41
C PHE A 61 -6.12 8.49 1.18
N ILE A 62 -5.50 7.34 0.90
CA ILE A 62 -5.81 6.55 -0.30
C ILE A 62 -7.27 6.08 -0.27
N SER A 63 -7.75 5.65 0.90
CA SER A 63 -9.10 5.13 1.06
C SER A 63 -10.15 6.23 0.85
N ASN A 64 -9.99 7.39 1.48
CA ASN A 64 -10.91 8.52 1.30
C ASN A 64 -10.93 9.05 -0.13
N ARG A 65 -9.77 9.08 -0.80
CA ARG A 65 -9.68 9.56 -2.18
C ARG A 65 -10.38 8.60 -3.13
N LEU A 66 -10.09 7.31 -3.05
CA LEU A 66 -10.70 6.28 -3.88
C LEU A 66 -12.21 6.19 -3.66
N TYR A 67 -12.68 6.31 -2.41
CA TYR A 67 -14.11 6.32 -2.10
C TYR A 67 -14.86 7.45 -2.81
N ARG A 68 -14.26 8.63 -2.93
CA ARG A 68 -14.86 9.80 -3.60
C ARG A 68 -14.78 9.75 -5.13
N SER A 69 -14.09 8.76 -5.71
CA SER A 69 -13.82 8.70 -7.14
C SER A 69 -14.90 7.99 -7.95
N PHE A 70 -15.83 7.28 -7.30
CA PHE A 70 -16.97 6.59 -7.92
C PHE A 70 -18.30 7.05 -7.32
N ASN A 71 -19.38 7.01 -8.11
CA ASN A 71 -20.72 7.34 -7.64
C ASN A 71 -21.56 6.09 -7.34
N GLN A 72 -21.34 5.00 -8.07
CA GLN A 72 -22.04 3.74 -7.90
C GLN A 72 -21.07 2.63 -7.52
N TYR A 73 -21.43 1.85 -6.50
CA TYR A 73 -20.59 0.75 -6.03
C TYR A 73 -20.48 -0.38 -7.06
N HIS A 74 -19.27 -0.89 -7.23
CA HIS A 74 -18.99 -2.15 -7.91
C HIS A 74 -17.85 -2.89 -7.20
N ILE A 75 -17.90 -4.22 -7.14
CA ILE A 75 -16.93 -5.03 -6.39
C ILE A 75 -15.49 -4.87 -6.90
N LEU A 76 -15.34 -4.56 -8.20
CA LEU A 76 -14.04 -4.26 -8.82
C LEU A 76 -13.34 -3.07 -8.14
N TYR A 77 -14.08 -2.06 -7.68
CA TYR A 77 -13.48 -0.91 -6.99
C TYR A 77 -12.86 -1.33 -5.66
N SER A 78 -13.49 -2.23 -4.92
CA SER A 78 -12.91 -2.77 -3.68
C SER A 78 -11.64 -3.58 -3.96
N MET A 79 -11.61 -4.37 -5.03
CA MET A 79 -10.40 -5.12 -5.43
C MET A 79 -9.27 -4.18 -5.84
N LEU A 80 -9.57 -3.22 -6.72
CA LEU A 80 -8.61 -2.24 -7.18
C LEU A 80 -8.10 -1.35 -6.05
N ALA A 81 -8.93 -1.00 -5.07
CA ALA A 81 -8.50 -0.25 -3.91
C ALA A 81 -7.41 -0.96 -3.11
N VAL A 82 -7.57 -2.27 -2.90
CA VAL A 82 -6.54 -3.09 -2.23
C VAL A 82 -5.26 -3.12 -3.08
N VAL A 83 -5.38 -3.29 -4.40
CA VAL A 83 -4.23 -3.26 -5.31
C VAL A 83 -3.49 -1.91 -5.24
N PHE A 84 -4.21 -0.79 -5.26
CA PHE A 84 -3.59 0.54 -5.18
C PHE A 84 -2.96 0.81 -3.81
N LEU A 85 -3.56 0.32 -2.72
CA LEU A 85 -2.92 0.41 -1.40
C LEU A 85 -1.59 -0.36 -1.38
N LEU A 86 -1.59 -1.62 -1.83
CA LEU A 86 -0.36 -2.43 -1.87
C LEU A 86 0.69 -1.82 -2.80
N PHE A 87 0.26 -1.28 -3.94
CA PHE A 87 1.16 -0.59 -4.85
C PHE A 87 1.77 0.67 -4.23
N GLY A 88 1.00 1.45 -3.45
CA GLY A 88 1.58 2.61 -2.78
C GLY A 88 2.47 2.27 -1.59
N VAL A 89 2.21 1.17 -0.88
CA VAL A 89 3.16 0.60 0.09
C VAL A 89 4.48 0.26 -0.58
N TYR A 90 4.42 -0.40 -1.73
CA TYR A 90 5.60 -0.69 -2.54
C TYR A 90 6.33 0.60 -2.93
N MET A 91 5.61 1.62 -3.42
CA MET A 91 6.22 2.91 -3.78
C MET A 91 6.84 3.62 -2.57
N MET A 92 6.19 3.56 -1.41
CA MET A 92 6.68 4.12 -0.14
C MET A 92 8.02 3.48 0.24
N GLY A 93 8.08 2.14 0.22
CA GLY A 93 9.31 1.41 0.50
C GLY A 93 10.41 1.68 -0.53
N LEU A 94 10.06 1.67 -1.82
CA LEU A 94 10.99 1.93 -2.92
C LEU A 94 11.64 3.31 -2.78
N VAL A 95 10.84 4.34 -2.51
CA VAL A 95 11.38 5.69 -2.32
C VAL A 95 12.25 5.77 -1.07
N GLY A 96 11.83 5.14 0.04
CA GLY A 96 12.66 5.06 1.24
C GLY A 96 14.04 4.42 0.98
N GLN A 97 14.09 3.35 0.18
CA GLN A 97 15.34 2.69 -0.20
C GLN A 97 16.19 3.53 -1.16
N ILE A 98 15.58 4.24 -2.12
CA ILE A 98 16.30 5.19 -2.98
C ILE A 98 16.99 6.25 -2.13
N PHE A 99 16.26 6.87 -1.19
CA PHE A 99 16.83 7.87 -0.31
C PHE A 99 17.93 7.30 0.57
N TYR A 100 17.76 6.10 1.11
CA TYR A 100 18.79 5.41 1.87
C TYR A 100 20.07 5.23 1.04
N LEU A 101 19.97 4.69 -0.18
CA LEU A 101 21.13 4.49 -1.06
C LEU A 101 21.81 5.80 -1.42
N GLN A 102 21.03 6.82 -1.80
CA GLN A 102 21.55 8.08 -2.28
C GLN A 102 22.18 8.91 -1.16
N VAL A 103 21.53 8.99 0.01
CA VAL A 103 21.96 9.85 1.12
C VAL A 103 23.04 9.19 1.97
N ILE A 104 22.94 7.87 2.23
CA ILE A 104 23.84 7.20 3.17
C ILE A 104 25.00 6.52 2.44
N THR A 105 24.73 5.81 1.34
CA THR A 105 25.79 5.03 0.66
C THR A 105 26.43 5.74 -0.52
N GLY A 106 25.80 6.78 -1.07
CA GLY A 106 26.26 7.50 -2.25
C GLY A 106 26.33 6.65 -3.53
N ASN A 107 25.75 5.44 -3.53
CA ASN A 107 25.94 4.47 -4.60
C ASN A 107 24.60 3.91 -5.11
N LEU A 108 24.25 4.25 -6.36
CA LEU A 108 23.01 3.82 -7.02
C LEU A 108 23.15 2.50 -7.81
N THR A 109 24.34 1.88 -7.83
CA THR A 109 24.57 0.66 -8.62
C THR A 109 23.68 -0.51 -8.23
N GLN A 110 23.13 -0.52 -7.01
CA GLN A 110 22.20 -1.56 -6.54
C GLN A 110 20.73 -1.25 -6.75
N PHE A 111 20.37 -0.12 -7.38
CA PHE A 111 18.97 0.30 -7.58
C PHE A 111 18.07 -0.79 -8.16
N ALA A 112 18.57 -1.54 -9.16
CA ALA A 112 17.81 -2.61 -9.80
C ALA A 112 17.35 -3.72 -8.83
N ARG A 113 18.08 -3.96 -7.73
CA ARG A 113 17.69 -4.95 -6.72
C ARG A 113 16.45 -4.50 -5.95
N PHE A 114 16.30 -3.20 -5.73
CA PHE A 114 15.19 -2.60 -4.98
C PHE A 114 13.90 -2.45 -5.81
N LEU A 115 13.94 -2.74 -7.11
CA LEU A 115 12.73 -2.85 -7.92
C LEU A 115 11.95 -4.15 -7.68
N ASN A 116 12.54 -5.12 -6.96
CA ASN A 116 11.84 -6.35 -6.65
C ASN A 116 10.75 -6.09 -5.59
N PRO A 117 9.46 -6.21 -5.94
CA PRO A 117 8.36 -5.95 -5.02
C PRO A 117 8.36 -6.92 -3.85
N LEU A 118 8.99 -8.09 -4.00
CA LEU A 118 9.13 -9.02 -2.90
C LEU A 118 9.83 -8.31 -1.73
N LEU A 119 10.95 -7.62 -1.91
CA LEU A 119 11.69 -7.05 -0.78
C LEU A 119 10.86 -6.23 0.24
N TYR A 120 9.74 -5.63 -0.17
CA TYR A 120 8.84 -4.83 0.67
C TYR A 120 7.73 -5.62 1.37
N PHE A 121 7.49 -6.87 0.99
CA PHE A 121 6.54 -7.77 1.68
C PHE A 121 7.24 -8.99 2.28
N ASP A 122 8.52 -8.85 2.65
CA ASP A 122 9.37 -9.94 3.17
C ASP A 122 8.72 -10.66 4.37
N PHE A 123 7.96 -9.95 5.18
CA PHE A 123 7.18 -10.48 6.30
C PHE A 123 6.23 -11.63 5.92
N ILE A 124 5.87 -11.79 4.64
CA ILE A 124 4.98 -12.87 4.15
C ILE A 124 5.75 -14.18 3.90
N TRP A 125 6.98 -14.15 3.41
CA TRP A 125 7.71 -15.37 2.99
C TRP A 125 9.10 -15.52 3.60
N ARG A 126 9.57 -14.57 4.40
CA ARG A 126 10.87 -14.69 5.06
C ARG A 126 10.75 -15.68 6.21
N TRP A 127 11.32 -16.85 6.00
CA TRP A 127 11.47 -17.88 7.02
C TRP A 127 12.59 -17.46 7.98
N SER A 128 12.26 -17.31 9.26
CA SER A 128 13.20 -17.00 10.34
C SER A 128 12.96 -17.98 11.48
N PHE A 129 14.03 -18.39 12.17
CA PHE A 129 13.95 -19.19 13.40
C PHE A 129 13.92 -18.31 14.66
N ASP A 130 14.13 -17.00 14.51
CA ASP A 130 14.04 -16.04 15.61
C ASP A 130 12.58 -15.77 15.98
N PHE A 131 12.21 -16.08 17.22
CA PHE A 131 10.86 -15.87 17.76
C PHE A 131 10.38 -14.42 17.65
N GLY A 132 11.26 -13.44 17.89
CA GLY A 132 10.92 -12.02 17.80
C GLY A 132 10.52 -11.65 16.37
N VAL A 133 11.31 -12.11 15.39
CA VAL A 133 11.03 -11.87 13.96
C VAL A 133 9.71 -12.52 13.55
N ILE A 134 9.46 -13.77 13.97
CA ILE A 134 8.19 -14.46 13.69
C ILE A 134 7.00 -13.70 14.27
N PHE A 135 7.11 -13.27 15.54
CA PHE A 135 6.05 -12.54 16.22
C PHE A 135 5.70 -11.22 15.51
N PHE A 136 6.70 -10.41 15.16
CA PHE A 136 6.47 -9.17 14.42
C PHE A 136 5.90 -9.41 13.01
N ASN A 137 6.38 -10.43 12.30
CA ASN A 137 5.84 -10.80 10.99
C ASN A 137 4.34 -11.14 11.07
N ILE A 138 3.94 -11.94 12.06
CA ILE A 138 2.52 -12.27 12.28
C ILE A 138 1.70 -11.00 12.55
N ILE A 139 2.20 -10.09 13.39
CA ILE A 139 1.52 -8.81 13.66
C ILE A 139 1.35 -8.01 12.37
N TYR A 140 2.40 -7.90 11.54
CA TYR A 140 2.32 -7.19 10.26
C TYR A 140 1.30 -7.83 9.32
N ILE A 141 1.29 -9.17 9.20
CA ILE A 141 0.30 -9.89 8.39
C ILE A 141 -1.12 -9.56 8.87
N LEU A 142 -1.38 -9.66 10.17
CA LEU A 142 -2.70 -9.38 10.73
C LEU A 142 -3.13 -7.92 10.50
N LEU A 143 -2.19 -6.98 10.63
CA LEU A 143 -2.44 -5.56 10.39
C LEU A 143 -2.77 -5.28 8.92
N TYR A 144 -2.04 -5.88 7.97
CA TYR A 144 -2.34 -5.76 6.54
C TYR A 144 -3.69 -6.37 6.18
N ILE A 145 -4.03 -7.55 6.73
CA ILE A 145 -5.34 -8.18 6.52
C ILE A 145 -6.46 -7.28 7.05
N TRP A 146 -6.28 -6.71 8.25
CA TRP A 146 -7.24 -5.82 8.88
C TRP A 146 -7.47 -4.55 8.04
N ILE A 147 -6.41 -3.93 7.52
CA ILE A 147 -6.50 -2.75 6.65
C ILE A 147 -7.17 -3.08 5.32
N CYS A 148 -6.78 -4.18 4.67
CA CYS A 148 -7.41 -4.62 3.42
C CYS A 148 -8.92 -4.85 3.60
N ARG A 149 -9.31 -5.48 4.72
CA ARG A 149 -10.71 -5.65 5.08
C ARG A 149 -11.40 -4.31 5.30
N THR A 150 -10.75 -3.37 5.97
CA THR A 150 -11.34 -2.06 6.27
C THR A 150 -11.53 -1.23 4.99
N ILE A 151 -10.59 -1.25 4.05
CA ILE A 151 -10.77 -0.68 2.69
C ILE A 151 -11.97 -1.31 2.01
N TYR A 152 -12.01 -2.65 1.97
CA TYR A 152 -13.10 -3.37 1.30
C TYR A 152 -14.47 -2.95 1.86
N MET A 153 -14.58 -2.86 3.18
CA MET A 153 -15.81 -2.43 3.86
C MET A 153 -16.14 -0.95 3.63
N GLN A 154 -15.14 -0.07 3.57
CA GLN A 154 -15.35 1.36 3.30
C GLN A 154 -15.86 1.59 1.88
N MET A 155 -15.32 0.88 0.88
CA MET A 155 -15.77 1.01 -0.50
C MET A 155 -17.20 0.53 -0.72
N LYS A 156 -17.70 -0.36 0.16
CA LYS A 156 -19.05 -0.93 0.09
C LYS A 156 -20.12 -0.06 0.77
N ARG A 157 -19.71 0.90 1.60
CA ARG A 157 -20.64 1.85 2.24
C ARG A 157 -21.17 2.86 1.24
#